data_AF-A0A964RMK6-F1
#
_entry.id   AF-A0A964RMK6-F1
#
_cell.length_a   1.000
_cell.length_b   1.000
_cell.length_c   1.000
_cell.angle_alpha   90.00
_cell.angle_beta   90.00
_cell.angle_gamma   90.00
#
_symmetry.space_group_name_H-M   'P 1'
#
loop_
_entity.id
_entity.type
_entity.pdbx_description
1 polymer ?
#
loop_
_entity_poly.entity_id
_entity_poly.type
_entity_poly.pdbx_seq_one_letter_code
_entity_poly.pdbx_strand_id
1 'polypeptide(L)'
;MRYIENNPMYEDHITGLIGASGTHQLTFYWILLVIINLYKQSEIKSKIIPIITGIEVIFMVTISSQNDNTAFFVLFPIIIGQYFLKDILDNKKRAKKIIRFILIAIIIVIGGMYIYKTNDNVNKFVNGKVTTKLEQFGIIKGSNVSVESDEERIGLYKVALEIGNGYGLGCGIGSIQSYGDPSLPMHFGMSEISLRTYEGGIVYLGILILIFTQFLNRILITKKKLRNIMGFIIIGVNITIMAIYTMIFREAFYDLSLGLILCIFNQHYNENLSICNKDVY
;
A
#
# COMPACT_ATOMS: atom_id res chain seq x y z
N MET A 1 4.37 -4.46 31.30
CA MET A 1 4.51 -4.86 29.89
C MET A 1 3.41 -5.86 29.53
N ARG A 2 2.12 -5.46 29.54
CA ARG A 2 0.99 -6.37 29.23
C ARG A 2 0.91 -6.81 27.75
N TYR A 3 1.63 -6.12 26.86
CA TYR A 3 1.62 -6.42 25.42
C TYR A 3 2.52 -7.61 25.02
N ILE A 4 3.60 -7.86 25.76
CA ILE A 4 4.53 -8.99 25.49
C ILE A 4 3.94 -10.31 26.01
N GLU A 5 3.14 -10.27 27.07
CA GLU A 5 2.47 -11.45 27.63
C GLU A 5 1.39 -12.02 26.69
N ASN A 6 0.74 -11.16 25.89
CA ASN A 6 -0.31 -11.57 24.94
C ASN A 6 0.20 -11.83 23.51
N ASN A 7 1.36 -11.27 23.13
CA ASN A 7 2.03 -11.55 21.86
C ASN A 7 3.55 -11.62 22.07
N PRO A 8 4.15 -12.82 22.12
CA PRO A 8 5.59 -12.97 22.37
C PRO A 8 6.47 -12.74 21.14
N MET A 9 5.88 -12.56 19.94
CA MET A 9 6.64 -12.43 18.70
C MET A 9 7.37 -11.08 18.64
N TYR A 10 8.70 -11.12 18.64
CA TYR A 10 9.53 -9.91 18.73
C TYR A 10 9.32 -8.97 17.54
N GLU A 11 9.20 -9.54 16.35
CA GLU A 11 9.02 -8.83 15.09
C GLU A 11 7.80 -7.89 15.13
N ASP A 12 6.74 -8.30 15.81
CA ASP A 12 5.51 -7.53 15.97
C ASP A 12 5.65 -6.31 16.89
N HIS A 13 6.70 -6.25 17.70
CA HIS A 13 6.97 -5.12 18.61
C HIS A 13 7.92 -4.08 18.01
N ILE A 14 8.55 -4.38 16.87
CA ILE A 14 9.50 -3.48 16.20
C ILE A 14 8.81 -2.20 15.69
N THR A 15 7.48 -2.23 15.55
CA THR A 15 6.62 -1.06 15.24
C THR A 15 6.58 -0.02 16.37
N GLY A 16 7.09 -0.35 17.56
CA GLY A 16 7.31 0.59 18.65
C GLY A 16 6.02 1.25 19.15
N LEU A 17 5.96 2.59 19.08
CA LEU A 17 4.85 3.40 19.60
C LEU A 17 3.53 3.21 18.85
N ILE A 18 3.55 2.59 17.67
CA ILE A 18 2.33 2.24 16.93
C ILE A 18 1.61 1.05 17.59
N GLY A 19 2.32 0.28 18.42
CA GLY A 19 1.79 -0.87 19.14
C GLY A 19 2.11 -2.20 18.46
N ALA A 20 1.85 -3.28 19.19
CA ALA A 20 2.08 -4.64 18.72
C ALA A 20 1.25 -4.92 17.46
N SER A 21 1.88 -5.51 16.44
CA SER A 21 1.26 -5.86 15.15
C SER A 21 0.77 -4.65 14.32
N GLY A 22 1.31 -3.45 14.57
CA GLY A 22 1.01 -2.20 13.85
C GLY A 22 1.72 -2.02 12.50
N THR A 23 2.22 -3.09 11.88
CA THR A 23 3.13 -3.05 10.72
C THR A 23 2.50 -2.36 9.52
N HIS A 24 1.22 -2.60 9.25
CA HIS A 24 0.49 -1.94 8.18
C HIS A 24 0.28 -0.44 8.44
N GLN A 25 0.02 -0.04 9.69
CA GLN A 25 -0.12 1.38 10.04
C GLN A 25 1.22 2.12 9.87
N LEU A 26 2.32 1.48 10.27
CA LEU A 26 3.68 1.97 10.04
C LEU A 26 3.96 2.19 8.54
N THR A 27 3.51 1.29 7.66
CA THR A 27 3.64 1.47 6.20
C THR A 27 2.99 2.76 5.73
N PHE A 28 1.75 3.03 6.13
CA PHE A 28 1.04 4.26 5.72
C PHE A 28 1.70 5.51 6.28
N TYR A 29 2.17 5.47 7.52
CA TYR A 29 2.92 6.57 8.12
C TYR A 29 4.19 6.89 7.32
N TRP A 30 4.96 5.86 6.95
CA TRP A 30 6.17 6.03 6.15
C TRP A 30 5.90 6.54 4.73
N ILE A 31 4.87 6.01 4.07
CA ILE A 31 4.46 6.50 2.75
C ILE A 31 4.09 7.99 2.82
N LEU A 32 3.31 8.38 3.83
CA LEU A 32 2.92 9.77 4.05
C LEU A 32 4.15 10.67 4.29
N LEU A 33 5.09 10.21 5.12
CA LEU A 33 6.33 10.94 5.42
C LEU A 33 7.17 11.18 4.16
N VAL A 34 7.35 10.16 3.32
CA VAL A 34 8.07 10.29 2.05
C VAL A 34 7.34 11.24 1.10
N ILE A 35 6.01 11.16 1.00
CA ILE A 35 5.23 12.07 0.16
C ILE A 35 5.34 13.52 0.64
N ILE A 36 5.29 13.77 1.95
CA ILE A 36 5.51 15.10 2.52
C ILE A 36 6.90 15.61 2.16
N ASN A 37 7.93 14.78 2.26
CA ASN A 37 9.29 15.15 1.90
C ASN A 37 9.43 15.45 0.40
N LEU A 38 8.78 14.66 -0.47
CA LEU A 38 8.73 14.91 -1.91
C LEU A 38 7.99 16.22 -2.24
N TYR A 39 6.89 16.51 -1.54
CA TYR A 39 6.17 17.77 -1.67
C TYR A 39 7.03 18.96 -1.23
N LYS A 40 7.61 18.92 -0.02
CA LYS A 40 8.53 19.97 0.47
C LYS A 40 9.74 20.16 -0.42
N GLN A 41 10.26 19.09 -1.03
CA GLN A 41 11.35 19.20 -1.98
C GLN A 41 10.97 20.01 -3.21
N SER A 42 9.72 19.90 -3.66
CA SER A 42 9.23 20.67 -4.79
C SER A 42 9.07 22.16 -4.48
N GLU A 43 8.68 22.50 -3.25
CA GLU A 43 8.50 23.88 -2.79
C GLU A 43 9.83 24.57 -2.47
N ILE A 44 10.62 23.98 -1.57
CA ILE A 44 11.82 24.60 -1.00
C ILE A 44 13.05 24.39 -1.90
N LYS A 45 13.06 23.32 -2.72
CA LYS A 45 14.17 22.94 -3.62
C LYS A 45 15.53 22.77 -2.91
N SER A 46 15.52 22.42 -1.62
CA SER A 46 16.74 22.17 -0.85
C SER A 46 17.48 20.93 -1.36
N LYS A 47 18.81 20.91 -1.24
CA LYS A 47 19.61 19.70 -1.53
C LYS A 47 19.61 18.71 -0.37
N ILE A 48 19.23 19.14 0.83
CA ILE A 48 19.28 18.32 2.05
C ILE A 48 18.09 17.37 2.14
N ILE A 49 16.89 17.83 1.76
CA ILE A 49 15.66 17.02 1.81
C ILE A 49 15.82 15.68 1.08
N PRO A 50 16.30 15.59 -0.18
CA PRO A 50 16.45 14.30 -0.85
C PRO A 50 17.48 13.38 -0.19
N ILE A 51 18.50 13.92 0.49
CA ILE A 51 19.47 13.13 1.25
C ILE A 51 18.79 12.52 2.47
N ILE A 52 18.05 13.32 3.23
CA ILE A 52 17.26 12.86 4.39
C ILE A 52 16.25 11.79 3.93
N THR A 53 15.49 12.04 2.87
CA THR A 53 14.53 11.07 2.32
C THR A 53 15.21 9.77 1.89
N GLY A 54 16.42 9.85 1.31
CA GLY A 54 17.20 8.66 0.96
C GLY A 54 17.57 7.83 2.19
N ILE A 55 18.10 8.48 3.23
CA ILE A 55 18.45 7.83 4.50
C ILE A 55 17.21 7.21 5.16
N GLU A 56 16.09 7.93 5.18
CA GLU A 56 14.82 7.45 5.70
C GLU A 56 14.34 6.20 4.95
N VAL A 57 14.37 6.19 3.62
CA VAL A 57 13.94 5.02 2.83
C VAL A 57 14.83 3.80 3.11
N ILE A 58 16.14 3.97 3.26
CA ILE A 58 17.05 2.88 3.64
C ILE A 58 16.69 2.32 5.02
N PHE A 59 16.41 3.22 5.98
CA PHE A 59 15.94 2.84 7.31
C PHE A 59 14.62 2.09 7.25
N MET A 60 13.63 2.60 6.49
CA MET A 60 12.32 1.97 6.29
C MET A 60 12.43 0.56 5.73
N VAL A 61 13.23 0.36 4.67
CA VAL A 61 13.47 -0.97 4.07
C VAL A 61 14.08 -1.92 5.10
N THR A 62 15.06 -1.44 5.86
CA THR A 62 15.76 -2.26 6.87
C THR A 62 14.80 -2.69 7.97
N ILE A 63 14.05 -1.75 8.56
CA ILE A 63 13.08 -2.05 9.61
C ILE A 63 11.93 -2.91 9.09
N SER A 64 11.44 -2.66 7.86
CA SER A 64 10.39 -3.50 7.25
C SER A 64 10.79 -4.95 7.06
N SER A 65 12.07 -5.22 6.78
CA SER A 65 12.57 -6.58 6.69
C SER A 65 12.64 -7.30 8.04
N GLN A 66 12.77 -6.55 9.14
CA GLN A 66 12.87 -7.10 10.49
C GLN A 66 11.51 -7.31 11.15
N ASN A 67 10.51 -6.48 10.83
CA ASN A 67 9.17 -6.54 11.43
C ASN A 67 8.13 -7.26 10.56
N ASP A 68 8.58 -8.06 9.59
CA ASP A 68 7.73 -8.81 8.66
C ASP A 68 6.72 -7.97 7.84
N ASN A 69 7.04 -6.70 7.57
CA ASN A 69 6.12 -5.80 6.89
C ASN A 69 6.15 -5.97 5.37
N THR A 70 5.62 -7.08 4.90
CA THR A 70 5.48 -7.39 3.46
C THR A 70 4.62 -6.37 2.72
N ALA A 71 3.64 -5.73 3.39
CA ALA A 71 2.78 -4.71 2.80
C ALA A 71 3.57 -3.46 2.37
N PHE A 72 4.64 -3.10 3.10
CA PHE A 72 5.52 -2.01 2.69
C PHE A 72 6.12 -2.24 1.31
N PHE A 73 6.65 -3.44 1.05
CA PHE A 73 7.29 -3.78 -0.22
C PHE A 73 6.34 -3.81 -1.42
N VAL A 74 5.02 -3.82 -1.18
CA VAL A 74 3.99 -3.76 -2.23
C VAL A 74 3.41 -2.36 -2.33
N LEU A 75 2.88 -1.80 -1.24
CA LEU A 75 2.16 -0.53 -1.24
C LEU A 75 3.09 0.67 -1.46
N PHE A 76 4.29 0.67 -0.87
CA PHE A 76 5.23 1.78 -0.99
C PHE A 76 5.63 2.06 -2.45
N PRO A 77 6.16 1.08 -3.23
CA PRO A 77 6.54 1.34 -4.61
C PRO A 77 5.34 1.71 -5.50
N ILE A 78 4.16 1.15 -5.23
CA ILE A 78 2.94 1.47 -5.99
C ILE A 78 2.55 2.93 -5.78
N ILE A 79 2.41 3.38 -4.52
CA ILE A 79 1.94 4.74 -4.22
C ILE A 79 2.99 5.80 -4.61
N ILE A 80 4.27 5.55 -4.32
CA ILE A 80 5.36 6.44 -4.74
C ILE A 80 5.50 6.47 -6.27
N GLY A 81 5.33 5.33 -6.95
CA GLY A 81 5.29 5.25 -8.40
C GLY A 81 4.13 6.08 -9.00
N GLN A 82 2.93 5.98 -8.41
CA GLN A 82 1.77 6.79 -8.81
C GLN A 82 2.03 8.30 -8.63
N TYR A 83 2.73 8.70 -7.56
CA TYR A 83 3.14 10.09 -7.36
C TYR A 83 3.97 10.59 -8.56
N PHE A 84 5.05 9.89 -8.91
CA PHE A 84 5.91 10.31 -10.02
C PHE A 84 5.24 10.19 -11.40
N LEU A 85 4.40 9.16 -11.61
CA LEU A 85 3.67 8.97 -12.86
C LEU A 85 2.79 10.19 -13.16
N LYS A 86 2.12 10.74 -12.14
CA LYS A 86 1.29 11.94 -12.30
C LYS A 86 2.12 13.17 -12.70
N ASP A 87 3.30 13.36 -12.11
CA ASP A 87 4.22 14.45 -12.50
C ASP A 87 4.70 14.34 -13.95
N ILE A 88 4.90 13.11 -14.44
CA ILE A 88 5.29 12.87 -15.83
C ILE A 88 4.14 13.16 -16.79
N LEU A 89 2.92 12.75 -16.44
CA LEU A 89 1.74 12.89 -17.31
C LEU A 89 1.28 14.34 -17.47
N ASP A 90 1.40 15.17 -16.43
CA ASP A 90 0.88 16.53 -16.43
C ASP A 90 1.85 17.58 -17.02
N ASN A 91 3.10 17.22 -17.39
CA ASN A 91 4.15 18.19 -17.75
C ASN A 91 4.53 18.22 -19.24
N LYS A 92 4.66 19.42 -19.83
CA LYS A 92 5.05 19.62 -21.25
C LYS A 92 6.46 19.07 -21.58
N LYS A 93 7.39 19.08 -20.62
CA LYS A 93 8.77 18.56 -20.78
C LYS A 93 8.88 17.06 -20.43
N ARG A 94 7.89 16.28 -20.88
CA ARG A 94 7.71 14.86 -20.52
C ARG A 94 8.97 14.01 -20.73
N ALA A 95 9.63 14.14 -21.87
CA ALA A 95 10.81 13.33 -22.21
C ALA A 95 11.98 13.51 -21.23
N LYS A 96 12.33 14.74 -20.86
CA LYS A 96 13.44 15.02 -19.92
C LYS A 96 13.12 14.49 -18.51
N LYS A 97 11.86 14.57 -18.08
CA LYS A 97 11.43 14.00 -16.80
C LYS A 97 11.41 12.48 -16.81
N ILE A 98 11.00 11.84 -17.91
CA ILE A 98 11.07 10.39 -18.07
C ILE A 98 12.52 9.91 -17.93
N ILE A 99 13.47 10.54 -18.64
CA ILE A 99 14.89 10.16 -18.54
C ILE A 99 15.39 10.32 -17.10
N ARG A 100 15.05 11.43 -16.43
CA ARG A 100 15.41 11.64 -15.02
C ARG A 100 14.79 10.58 -14.11
N PHE A 101 13.53 10.21 -14.33
CA PHE A 101 12.85 9.17 -13.58
C PHE A 101 13.52 7.81 -13.77
N ILE A 102 13.88 7.45 -15.01
CA ILE A 102 14.62 6.22 -15.32
C ILE A 102 15.97 6.21 -14.59
N LEU A 103 16.72 7.32 -14.61
CA LEU A 103 17.98 7.43 -13.89
C LEU A 103 17.81 7.25 -12.37
N ILE A 104 16.78 7.87 -11.78
CA ILE A 104 16.46 7.69 -10.36
C ILE A 104 16.09 6.25 -10.06
N ALA A 105 15.25 5.62 -10.90
CA ALA A 105 14.88 4.22 -10.76
C ALA A 105 16.11 3.30 -10.83
N ILE A 106 17.05 3.55 -11.74
CA ILE A 106 18.32 2.81 -11.82
C ILE A 106 19.13 2.97 -10.53
N ILE A 107 19.25 4.19 -9.99
CA ILE A 107 19.97 4.43 -8.72
C ILE A 107 19.29 3.68 -7.56
N ILE A 108 17.95 3.71 -7.49
CA ILE A 108 17.18 2.97 -6.48
C ILE A 108 17.41 1.46 -6.62
N VAL A 109 17.40 0.94 -7.85
CA VAL A 109 17.65 -0.49 -8.10
C VAL A 109 19.07 -0.88 -7.72
N ILE A 110 20.08 -0.08 -8.06
CA ILE A 110 21.48 -0.33 -7.67
C ILE A 110 21.64 -0.27 -6.14
N GLY A 111 21.10 0.76 -5.50
CA GLY A 111 21.12 0.91 -4.04
C GLY A 111 20.38 -0.23 -3.33
N GLY A 112 19.22 -0.63 -3.86
CA GLY A 112 18.46 -1.77 -3.37
C GLY A 112 19.21 -3.09 -3.51
N MET A 113 19.87 -3.31 -4.66
CA MET A 113 20.73 -4.48 -4.87
C MET A 113 21.93 -4.50 -3.91
N TYR A 114 22.52 -3.34 -3.63
CA TYR A 114 23.59 -3.24 -2.64
C TYR A 114 23.09 -3.66 -1.25
N ILE A 115 21.98 -3.08 -0.77
CA ILE A 115 21.38 -3.42 0.53
C ILE A 115 21.02 -4.91 0.59
N TYR A 116 20.40 -5.44 -0.46
CA TYR A 116 20.03 -6.85 -0.57
C TYR A 116 21.24 -7.79 -0.50
N LYS A 117 22.41 -7.37 -0.98
CA LYS A 117 23.66 -8.16 -0.91
C LYS A 117 24.38 -8.02 0.42
N THR A 118 24.29 -6.87 1.08
CA THR A 118 25.05 -6.58 2.31
C THR A 118 24.28 -6.84 3.59
N ASN A 119 22.95 -6.93 3.54
CA ASN A 119 22.10 -7.13 4.71
C ASN A 119 21.40 -8.49 4.64
N ASP A 120 21.85 -9.43 5.45
CA ASP A 120 21.34 -10.80 5.49
C ASP A 120 19.84 -10.87 5.83
N ASN A 121 19.34 -9.96 6.67
CA ASN A 121 17.92 -9.92 7.02
C ASN A 121 17.08 -9.52 5.80
N VAL A 122 17.50 -8.47 5.09
CA VAL A 122 16.83 -8.06 3.83
C VAL A 122 16.92 -9.17 2.79
N ASN A 123 18.07 -9.83 2.67
CA ASN A 123 18.26 -10.92 1.72
C ASN A 123 17.29 -12.09 1.98
N LYS A 124 17.27 -12.60 3.22
CA LYS A 124 16.40 -13.70 3.64
C LYS A 124 14.93 -13.33 3.49
N PHE A 125 14.58 -12.10 3.87
CA PHE A 125 13.21 -11.61 3.77
C PHE A 125 12.74 -11.51 2.32
N VAL A 126 13.56 -10.95 1.42
CA VAL A 126 13.21 -10.83 0.00
C VAL A 126 13.09 -12.20 -0.64
N ASN A 127 14.08 -13.07 -0.49
CA ASN A 127 14.09 -14.40 -1.11
C ASN A 127 13.03 -15.33 -0.54
N GLY A 128 12.74 -15.24 0.76
CA GLY A 128 11.74 -16.07 1.42
C GLY A 128 10.33 -15.53 1.22
N LYS A 129 10.06 -14.31 1.70
CA LYS A 129 8.69 -13.80 1.82
C LYS A 129 8.26 -12.96 0.62
N VAL A 130 9.12 -12.10 0.09
CA VAL A 130 8.73 -11.24 -1.04
C VAL A 130 8.63 -12.02 -2.34
N THR A 131 9.63 -12.84 -2.68
CA THR A 131 9.65 -13.65 -3.91
C THR A 131 8.50 -14.65 -3.93
N THR A 132 8.24 -15.36 -2.82
CA THR A 132 7.10 -16.27 -2.71
C THR A 132 5.78 -15.54 -2.98
N LYS A 133 5.59 -14.32 -2.45
CA LYS A 133 4.40 -13.51 -2.77
C LYS A 133 4.31 -13.15 -4.24
N LEU A 134 5.40 -12.71 -4.85
CA LEU A 134 5.41 -12.37 -6.28
C LEU A 134 5.12 -13.58 -7.18
N GLU A 135 5.61 -14.76 -6.81
CA GLU A 135 5.27 -16.02 -7.49
C GLU A 135 3.79 -16.37 -7.34
N GLN A 136 3.22 -16.20 -6.14
CA GLN A 136 1.80 -16.43 -5.87
C GLN A 136 0.88 -15.47 -6.62
N PHE A 137 1.26 -14.19 -6.78
CA PHE A 137 0.55 -13.24 -7.64
C PHE A 137 0.72 -13.52 -9.14
N GLY A 138 1.49 -14.55 -9.52
CA GLY A 138 1.76 -14.90 -10.92
C GLY A 138 2.66 -13.89 -11.64
N ILE A 139 3.37 -13.04 -10.90
CA ILE A 139 4.30 -12.04 -11.45
C ILE A 139 5.61 -12.72 -11.89
N ILE A 140 6.02 -13.78 -11.19
CA ILE A 140 7.24 -14.56 -11.45
C ILE A 140 6.84 -16.04 -11.62
N LYS A 141 7.50 -16.76 -12.54
CA LYS A 141 7.29 -18.21 -12.71
C LYS A 141 7.86 -18.95 -11.50
N GLY A 142 6.99 -19.56 -10.71
CA GLY A 142 7.39 -20.31 -9.51
C GLY A 142 8.12 -21.61 -9.83
N SER A 143 9.16 -21.91 -9.05
CA SER A 143 9.83 -23.20 -9.03
C SER A 143 9.19 -24.09 -7.96
N ASN A 144 8.14 -24.86 -8.32
CA ASN A 144 7.54 -25.95 -7.52
C ASN A 144 7.61 -25.75 -6.00
N VAL A 145 7.18 -24.59 -5.50
CA VAL A 145 7.04 -24.37 -4.05
C VAL A 145 5.78 -25.13 -3.65
N SER A 146 5.93 -26.08 -2.73
CA SER A 146 4.82 -26.81 -2.13
C SER A 146 3.78 -25.81 -1.60
N VAL A 147 2.53 -26.09 -1.94
CA VAL A 147 1.31 -25.33 -1.62
C VAL A 147 1.01 -25.31 -0.10
N GLU A 148 2.01 -25.57 0.76
CA GLU A 148 1.84 -25.79 2.20
C GLU A 148 2.14 -24.57 3.07
N SER A 149 2.53 -23.44 2.48
CA SER A 149 2.66 -22.16 3.16
C SER A 149 1.78 -21.13 2.45
N ASP A 150 0.47 -21.40 2.48
CA ASP A 150 -0.57 -20.55 1.91
C ASP A 150 -0.35 -19.08 2.28
N GLU A 151 -0.48 -18.21 1.29
CA GLU A 151 -0.60 -16.79 1.53
C GLU A 151 -1.88 -16.58 2.33
N GLU A 152 -1.75 -16.54 3.65
CA GLU A 152 -2.87 -16.66 4.57
C GLU A 152 -4.02 -15.72 4.17
N ARG A 153 -3.73 -14.48 3.80
CA ARG A 153 -4.75 -13.50 3.38
C ARG A 153 -5.53 -13.89 2.11
N ILE A 154 -4.88 -14.50 1.11
CA ILE A 154 -5.56 -15.00 -0.10
C ILE A 154 -6.25 -16.33 0.19
N GLY A 155 -5.63 -17.21 0.98
CA GLY A 155 -6.27 -18.44 1.47
C GLY A 155 -7.57 -18.15 2.21
N LEU A 156 -7.57 -17.15 3.09
CA LEU A 156 -8.76 -16.68 3.80
C LEU A 156 -9.81 -16.09 2.85
N TYR A 157 -9.39 -15.40 1.78
CA TYR A 157 -10.32 -14.92 0.76
C TYR A 157 -10.98 -16.09 0.00
N LYS A 158 -10.21 -17.14 -0.33
CA LYS A 158 -10.74 -18.36 -0.94
C LYS A 158 -11.74 -19.07 -0.02
N VAL A 159 -11.42 -19.16 1.28
CA VAL A 159 -12.36 -19.65 2.30
C VAL A 159 -13.65 -18.84 2.30
N ALA A 160 -13.56 -17.51 2.24
CA ALA A 160 -14.75 -16.66 2.17
C ALA A 160 -15.59 -16.90 0.89
N LEU A 161 -14.94 -17.17 -0.25
CA LEU A 161 -15.61 -17.47 -1.51
C LEU A 161 -16.33 -18.83 -1.47
N GLU A 162 -15.65 -19.87 -0.97
CA GLU A 162 -16.12 -21.25 -1.03
C GLU A 162 -17.05 -21.62 0.14
N ILE A 163 -16.66 -21.28 1.37
CA ILE A 163 -17.42 -21.62 2.59
C ILE A 163 -18.42 -20.51 2.93
N GLY A 164 -18.04 -19.25 2.72
CA GLY A 164 -18.87 -18.09 3.05
C GLY A 164 -19.92 -17.73 2.01
N ASN A 165 -20.18 -18.57 1.00
CA ASN A 165 -21.03 -18.24 -0.15
C ASN A 165 -20.63 -16.90 -0.82
N GLY A 166 -19.33 -16.62 -0.88
CA GLY A 166 -18.81 -15.32 -1.31
C GLY A 166 -19.03 -15.03 -2.80
N TYR A 167 -19.22 -16.06 -3.64
CA TYR A 167 -19.67 -15.86 -5.02
C TYR A 167 -21.13 -15.37 -5.12
N GLY A 168 -21.93 -15.61 -4.08
CA GLY A 168 -23.33 -15.20 -3.97
C GLY A 168 -23.49 -13.94 -3.12
N LEU A 169 -24.37 -14.03 -2.12
CA LEU A 169 -24.73 -12.93 -1.22
C LEU A 169 -23.97 -12.96 0.12
N GLY A 170 -23.00 -13.87 0.28
CA GLY A 170 -22.35 -14.11 1.57
C GLY A 170 -23.25 -14.87 2.55
N CYS A 171 -22.80 -14.95 3.80
CA CYS A 171 -23.50 -15.55 4.94
C CYS A 171 -24.22 -14.53 5.84
N GLY A 172 -24.07 -13.23 5.58
CA GLY A 172 -24.70 -12.15 6.34
C GLY A 172 -23.77 -11.47 7.36
N ILE A 173 -24.06 -10.20 7.68
CA ILE A 173 -23.32 -9.45 8.70
C ILE A 173 -23.62 -10.08 10.07
N GLY A 174 -22.57 -10.36 10.85
CA GLY A 174 -22.69 -10.96 12.18
C GLY A 174 -22.82 -12.49 12.16
N SER A 175 -22.69 -13.14 11.01
CA SER A 175 -22.64 -14.61 10.90
C SER A 175 -21.41 -15.20 11.58
N ILE A 176 -20.34 -14.42 11.73
CA ILE A 176 -19.04 -14.83 12.25
C ILE A 176 -18.46 -13.73 13.14
N GLN A 177 -17.65 -14.13 14.11
CA GLN A 177 -16.85 -13.19 14.89
C GLN A 177 -15.56 -12.85 14.16
N SER A 178 -15.21 -11.56 14.10
CA SER A 178 -13.91 -11.14 13.59
C SER A 178 -12.83 -11.60 14.55
N TYR A 179 -12.00 -12.55 14.11
CA TYR A 179 -11.02 -13.28 14.92
C TYR A 179 -11.62 -14.17 16.01
N GLY A 180 -11.16 -15.42 16.08
CA GLY A 180 -11.52 -16.34 17.15
C GLY A 180 -12.81 -17.13 16.94
N ASP A 181 -13.39 -17.10 15.74
CA ASP A 181 -14.43 -18.06 15.36
C ASP A 181 -13.79 -19.44 15.13
N PRO A 182 -14.10 -20.47 15.95
CA PRO A 182 -13.46 -21.78 15.86
C PRO A 182 -13.87 -22.56 14.59
N SER A 183 -14.92 -22.12 13.88
CA SER A 183 -15.33 -22.72 12.60
C SER A 183 -14.51 -22.22 11.41
N LEU A 184 -13.68 -21.20 11.62
CA LEU A 184 -12.87 -20.55 10.59
C LEU A 184 -11.37 -20.62 10.93
N PRO A 185 -10.49 -20.41 9.93
CA PRO A 185 -9.06 -20.36 10.19
C PRO A 185 -8.68 -19.26 11.20
N MET A 186 -7.64 -19.50 11.98
CA MET A 186 -7.25 -18.68 13.15
C MET A 186 -7.11 -17.17 12.87
N HIS A 187 -6.63 -16.78 11.67
CA HIS A 187 -6.46 -15.38 11.31
C HIS A 187 -7.55 -14.84 10.37
N PHE A 188 -8.71 -15.49 10.31
CA PHE A 188 -9.85 -15.00 9.55
C PHE A 188 -10.30 -13.62 10.05
N GLY A 189 -10.40 -12.66 9.12
CA GLY A 189 -10.65 -11.25 9.44
C GLY A 189 -9.41 -10.36 9.52
N MET A 190 -8.22 -10.90 9.21
CA MET A 190 -6.98 -10.12 9.06
C MET A 190 -6.92 -9.29 7.78
N SER A 191 -7.66 -9.69 6.74
CA SER A 191 -7.88 -8.91 5.52
C SER A 191 -9.35 -8.53 5.41
N GLU A 192 -9.65 -7.30 5.00
CA GLU A 192 -11.05 -6.91 4.73
C GLU A 192 -11.63 -7.72 3.59
N ILE A 193 -10.82 -8.09 2.60
CA ILE A 193 -11.30 -8.81 1.43
C ILE A 193 -11.94 -10.14 1.82
N SER A 194 -11.38 -10.87 2.80
CA SER A 194 -11.95 -12.12 3.30
C SER A 194 -13.23 -11.86 4.09
N LEU A 195 -13.18 -10.93 5.05
CA LEU A 195 -14.30 -10.64 5.93
C LEU A 195 -15.52 -10.12 5.17
N ARG A 196 -15.36 -9.09 4.32
CA ARG A 196 -16.48 -8.47 3.60
C ARG A 196 -17.08 -9.40 2.55
N THR A 197 -16.25 -10.22 1.93
CA THR A 197 -16.75 -11.25 0.99
C THR A 197 -17.56 -12.31 1.72
N TYR A 198 -17.16 -12.69 2.94
CA TYR A 198 -17.96 -13.61 3.76
C TYR A 198 -19.29 -12.99 4.18
N GLU A 199 -19.30 -11.72 4.60
CA GLU A 199 -20.51 -11.04 5.06
C GLU A 199 -21.56 -10.85 3.97
N GLY A 200 -21.15 -10.42 2.76
CA GLY A 200 -22.10 -9.96 1.73
C GLY A 200 -21.76 -10.40 0.31
N GLY A 201 -20.76 -11.26 0.13
CA GLY A 201 -20.27 -11.69 -1.17
C GLY A 201 -19.43 -10.64 -1.90
N ILE A 202 -18.95 -11.04 -3.08
CA ILE A 202 -18.10 -10.20 -3.92
C ILE A 202 -18.81 -8.92 -4.40
N VAL A 203 -20.14 -8.98 -4.54
CA VAL A 203 -20.97 -7.83 -4.92
C VAL A 203 -20.94 -6.78 -3.81
N TYR A 204 -21.11 -7.19 -2.55
CA TYR A 204 -21.04 -6.28 -1.41
C TYR A 204 -19.64 -5.65 -1.27
N LEU A 205 -18.58 -6.45 -1.39
CA LEU A 205 -17.21 -5.94 -1.43
C LEU A 205 -17.03 -4.90 -2.55
N GLY A 206 -17.52 -5.19 -3.76
CA GLY A 206 -17.43 -4.27 -4.90
C GLY A 206 -18.16 -2.95 -4.63
N ILE A 207 -19.34 -3.00 -4.02
CA ILE A 207 -20.10 -1.80 -3.63
C ILE A 207 -19.31 -0.97 -2.60
N LEU A 208 -18.73 -1.60 -1.58
CA LEU A 208 -17.91 -0.90 -0.59
C LEU A 208 -16.71 -0.20 -1.24
N ILE A 209 -15.97 -0.91 -2.10
CA ILE A 209 -14.85 -0.32 -2.85
C ILE A 209 -15.31 0.90 -3.65
N LEU A 210 -16.43 0.80 -4.38
CA LEU A 210 -16.96 1.90 -5.18
C LEU A 210 -17.39 3.10 -4.33
N ILE A 211 -18.04 2.87 -3.19
CA ILE A 211 -18.47 3.93 -2.27
C ILE A 211 -17.25 4.68 -1.73
N PHE A 212 -16.26 3.98 -1.18
CA PHE A 212 -15.05 4.61 -0.64
C PHE A 212 -14.23 5.30 -1.73
N THR A 213 -14.12 4.69 -2.91
CA THR A 213 -13.48 5.31 -4.07
C THR A 213 -14.16 6.62 -4.43
N GLN A 214 -15.50 6.64 -4.46
CA GLN A 214 -16.26 7.84 -4.79
C GLN A 214 -16.08 8.94 -3.74
N PHE A 215 -16.05 8.60 -2.45
CA PHE A 215 -15.81 9.58 -1.38
C PHE A 215 -14.41 10.17 -1.48
N LEU A 216 -13.37 9.35 -1.61
CA LEU A 216 -11.99 9.84 -1.71
C LEU A 216 -11.74 10.59 -3.02
N ASN A 217 -12.38 10.19 -4.12
CA ASN A 217 -12.24 10.89 -5.39
C ASN A 217 -12.84 12.31 -5.36
N ARG A 218 -13.82 12.58 -4.49
CA ARG A 218 -14.34 13.96 -4.28
C ARG A 218 -13.29 14.91 -3.69
N ILE A 219 -12.29 14.39 -2.98
CA ILE A 219 -11.16 15.19 -2.47
C ILE A 219 -10.32 15.72 -3.64
N LEU A 220 -10.23 14.95 -4.73
CA LEU A 220 -9.50 15.32 -5.95
C LEU A 220 -10.32 16.27 -6.84
N ILE A 221 -10.63 17.48 -6.36
CA ILE A 221 -11.36 18.48 -7.15
C ILE A 221 -10.59 18.80 -8.44
N THR A 222 -11.14 18.36 -9.57
CA THR A 222 -10.50 18.45 -10.87
C THR A 222 -11.50 18.93 -11.92
N LYS A 223 -11.16 20.00 -12.64
CA LYS A 223 -12.02 20.56 -13.71
C LYS A 223 -12.14 19.67 -14.96
N LYS A 224 -11.22 18.72 -15.18
CA LYS A 224 -11.18 17.85 -16.37
C LYS A 224 -11.79 16.46 -16.09
N LYS A 225 -12.86 16.10 -16.82
CA LYS A 225 -13.57 14.81 -16.69
C LYS A 225 -12.65 13.58 -16.79
N LEU A 226 -11.74 13.57 -17.76
CA LEU A 226 -10.82 12.42 -17.97
C LEU A 226 -9.88 12.20 -16.77
N ARG A 227 -9.35 13.28 -16.19
CA ARG A 227 -8.45 13.20 -15.03
C ARG A 227 -9.22 12.77 -13.78
N ASN A 228 -10.49 13.15 -13.66
CA ASN A 228 -11.36 12.68 -12.58
C ASN A 228 -11.61 11.15 -12.68
N ILE A 229 -11.85 10.63 -13.89
CA ILE A 229 -12.01 9.18 -14.10
C ILE A 229 -10.72 8.43 -13.80
N MET A 230 -9.57 8.95 -14.25
CA MET A 230 -8.27 8.33 -13.95
C MET A 230 -7.97 8.33 -12.44
N GLY A 231 -8.30 9.42 -11.73
CA GLY A 231 -8.22 9.50 -10.28
C GLY A 231 -9.09 8.45 -9.59
N PHE A 232 -10.34 8.30 -10.03
CA PHE A 232 -11.25 7.26 -9.55
C PHE A 232 -10.66 5.86 -9.71
N ILE A 233 -10.14 5.52 -10.90
CA ILE A 233 -9.54 4.20 -11.16
C ILE A 233 -8.34 3.96 -10.25
N ILE A 234 -7.43 4.94 -10.12
CA ILE A 234 -6.24 4.82 -9.27
C ILE A 234 -6.62 4.59 -7.80
N ILE A 235 -7.58 5.37 -7.29
CA ILE A 235 -8.07 5.22 -5.92
C ILE A 235 -8.72 3.84 -5.72
N GLY A 236 -9.55 3.40 -6.67
CA GLY A 236 -10.21 2.09 -6.59
C GLY A 236 -9.22 0.93 -6.56
N VAL A 237 -8.16 1.00 -7.37
CA VAL A 237 -7.06 0.02 -7.34
C VAL A 237 -6.35 0.05 -5.99
N ASN A 238 -6.03 1.23 -5.44
CA ASN A 238 -5.39 1.34 -4.13
C ASN A 238 -6.25 0.76 -3.01
N ILE A 239 -7.55 1.09 -2.97
CA ILE A 239 -8.48 0.53 -1.98
C ILE A 239 -8.57 -0.99 -2.12
N THR A 240 -8.59 -1.52 -3.34
CA THR A 240 -8.65 -2.97 -3.57
C THR A 240 -7.41 -3.67 -3.03
N ILE A 241 -6.21 -3.15 -3.32
CA ILE A 241 -4.95 -3.71 -2.81
C ILE A 241 -4.90 -3.57 -1.28
N MET A 242 -5.35 -2.44 -0.73
CA MET A 242 -5.43 -2.23 0.71
C MET A 242 -6.40 -3.21 1.36
N ALA A 243 -7.55 -3.52 0.76
CA ALA A 243 -8.49 -4.49 1.30
C ALA A 243 -7.90 -5.91 1.43
N ILE A 244 -6.90 -6.26 0.60
CA ILE A 244 -6.15 -7.52 0.72
C ILE A 244 -5.20 -7.48 1.92
N TYR A 245 -4.48 -6.37 2.12
CA TYR A 245 -3.39 -6.28 3.10
C TYR A 245 -3.77 -5.65 4.44
N THR A 246 -4.90 -4.97 4.56
CA THR A 246 -5.24 -4.16 5.74
C THR A 246 -6.72 -4.24 6.10
N MET A 247 -7.06 -3.53 7.17
CA MET A 247 -8.41 -3.35 7.72
C MET A 247 -9.05 -2.03 7.27
N ILE A 248 -8.91 -1.68 5.98
CA ILE A 248 -9.24 -0.34 5.48
C ILE A 248 -10.66 0.11 5.84
N PHE A 249 -11.67 -0.75 5.77
CA PHE A 249 -13.06 -0.37 6.04
C PHE A 249 -13.44 -0.34 7.53
N ARG A 250 -12.60 -0.90 8.40
CA ARG A 250 -12.83 -0.92 9.86
C ARG A 250 -12.01 0.12 10.60
N GLU A 251 -10.77 0.33 10.17
CA GLU A 251 -9.84 1.24 10.83
C GLU A 251 -9.71 2.56 10.07
N ALA A 252 -10.28 3.62 10.65
CA ALA A 252 -10.27 4.96 10.08
C ALA A 252 -8.86 5.51 9.78
N PHE A 253 -7.82 4.97 10.43
CA PHE A 253 -6.43 5.38 10.18
C PHE A 253 -6.01 5.18 8.72
N TYR A 254 -6.39 4.07 8.10
CA TYR A 254 -5.99 3.76 6.72
C TYR A 254 -6.67 4.71 5.73
N ASP A 255 -7.96 4.94 5.91
CA ASP A 255 -8.73 5.88 5.09
C ASP A 255 -8.22 7.31 5.24
N LEU A 256 -7.94 7.74 6.47
CA LEU A 256 -7.40 9.06 6.75
C LEU A 256 -6.01 9.24 6.13
N SER A 257 -5.14 8.23 6.25
CA SER A 257 -3.80 8.24 5.65
C SER A 257 -3.88 8.34 4.13
N LEU A 258 -4.75 7.54 3.50
CA LEU A 258 -4.97 7.61 2.05
C LEU A 258 -5.55 8.97 1.62
N GLY A 259 -6.50 9.50 2.39
CA GLY A 259 -7.06 10.84 2.18
C GLY A 259 -5.99 11.94 2.22
N LEU A 260 -5.09 11.90 3.21
CA LEU A 260 -3.97 12.85 3.32
C LEU A 260 -3.00 12.74 2.14
N ILE A 261 -2.65 11.52 1.73
CA ILE A 261 -1.83 11.26 0.54
C ILE A 261 -2.48 11.92 -0.69
N LEU A 262 -3.78 11.70 -0.89
CA LEU A 262 -4.53 12.27 -2.00
C LEU A 262 -4.64 13.80 -1.92
N CYS A 263 -4.77 14.38 -0.72
CA CYS A 263 -4.74 15.83 -0.51
C CYS A 263 -3.40 16.43 -0.94
N ILE A 264 -2.27 15.84 -0.52
CA ILE A 264 -0.93 16.32 -0.90
C ILE A 264 -0.74 16.20 -2.41
N PHE A 265 -1.18 15.09 -3.02
CA PHE A 265 -1.17 14.95 -4.47
C PHE A 265 -2.00 16.06 -5.12
N ASN A 266 -3.21 16.32 -4.64
CA ASN A 266 -4.09 17.33 -5.23
C ASN A 266 -3.48 18.74 -5.14
N GLN A 267 -2.92 19.08 -3.98
CA GLN A 267 -2.28 20.37 -3.73
C GLN A 267 -1.09 20.58 -4.67
N HIS A 268 -0.14 19.63 -4.67
CA HIS A 268 1.05 19.69 -5.50
C HIS A 268 0.72 19.87 -7.00
N TYR A 269 -0.26 19.15 -7.51
CA TYR A 269 -0.57 19.19 -8.95
C TYR A 269 -1.49 20.34 -9.36
N ASN A 270 -2.36 20.83 -8.47
CA ASN A 270 -3.19 22.00 -8.79
C ASN A 270 -2.39 23.31 -8.73
N GLU A 271 -1.43 23.44 -7.81
CA GLU A 271 -0.52 24.60 -7.75
C GLU A 271 0.33 24.69 -9.04
N ASN A 272 0.91 23.57 -9.48
CA ASN A 272 1.73 23.51 -10.70
C ASN A 272 0.95 23.87 -11.99
N LEU A 273 -0.35 23.55 -12.06
CA LEU A 273 -1.20 23.92 -13.20
C LEU A 273 -1.50 25.43 -13.28
N SER A 274 -1.59 26.10 -12.13
CA SER A 274 -1.81 27.55 -12.09
C SER A 274 -0.59 28.32 -12.61
N ILE A 275 0.61 27.80 -12.37
CA ILE A 275 1.88 28.38 -12.82
C ILE A 275 2.09 28.15 -14.32
N CYS A 276 1.85 26.93 -14.82
CA CYS A 276 2.01 26.60 -16.24
C CYS A 276 1.07 27.36 -17.19
N ASN A 277 -0.05 27.89 -16.68
CA ASN A 277 -0.96 28.73 -17.47
C ASN A 277 -0.57 30.21 -17.50
N LYS A 278 0.31 30.67 -16.60
CA LYS A 278 0.83 32.05 -16.63
C LYS A 278 1.92 32.23 -17.68
N ASP A 279 2.67 31.18 -18.01
CA ASP A 279 3.76 31.21 -19.01
C ASP A 279 3.26 31.16 -20.48
N VAL A 280 1.98 31.48 -20.74
CA VAL A 280 1.35 31.41 -22.09
C VAL A 280 0.80 32.76 -22.55
N TYR A 281 1.07 33.84 -21.82
CA TYR A 281 0.73 35.20 -22.25
C TYR A 281 1.98 36.08 -22.32
#